data_AF-A0A0C9MM02-F1
#
_entry.id   AF-A0A0C9MM02-F1
#
_cell.length_a   1.000
_cell.length_b   1.000
_cell.length_c   1.000
_cell.angle_alpha   90.00
_cell.angle_beta   90.00
_cell.angle_gamma   90.00
#
_symmetry.space_group_name_H-M   'P 1'
#
loop_
_entity.id
_entity.type
_entity.pdbx_description
1 polymer ?
#
loop_
_entity_poly.entity_id
_entity_poly.type
_entity_poly.pdbx_seq_one_letter_code
_entity_poly.pdbx_strand_id
1 'polypeptide(L)'
;MSSRLLSTSRLLNQASTRQAIRSYASESKQAAQSFPEESFGGNAWRNGAIAIVAGLVWYRVDQHITHSGDEKHPFTRWIEYRMTSAEKNDEFNQAKLASAEAAAEYKLFVQDAQRAPIYRMRYPEAFERHSARGLTAGTQVDLTDLKVTSD
;
A
#
# COMPACT_ATOMS: atom_id res chain seq x y z
N MET A 1 -36.26 -33.64 -42.79
CA MET A 1 -34.87 -33.59 -43.27
C MET A 1 -34.05 -32.78 -42.28
N SER A 2 -33.05 -33.42 -41.70
CA SER A 2 -32.31 -33.02 -40.52
C SER A 2 -30.87 -32.70 -40.89
N SER A 3 -30.38 -31.52 -40.55
CA SER A 3 -28.94 -31.20 -40.58
C SER A 3 -28.56 -30.47 -39.31
N ARG A 4 -28.13 -31.24 -38.31
CA ARG A 4 -27.45 -30.75 -37.10
C ARG A 4 -25.98 -30.55 -37.46
N LEU A 5 -25.48 -29.31 -37.45
CA LEU A 5 -24.06 -29.02 -37.57
C LEU A 5 -23.42 -29.18 -36.19
N LEU A 6 -22.71 -30.29 -35.99
CA LEU A 6 -21.90 -30.58 -34.82
C LEU A 6 -20.57 -29.84 -34.94
N SER A 7 -20.40 -28.78 -34.14
CA SER A 7 -19.10 -28.10 -33.97
C SER A 7 -18.28 -28.85 -32.92
N THR A 8 -17.31 -29.65 -33.37
CA THR A 8 -16.31 -30.32 -32.52
C THR A 8 -15.09 -29.42 -32.34
N SER A 9 -15.06 -28.63 -31.27
CA SER A 9 -13.86 -27.91 -30.83
C SER A 9 -12.88 -28.88 -30.16
N ARG A 10 -11.83 -29.29 -30.89
CA ARG A 10 -10.69 -30.02 -30.33
C ARG A 10 -9.83 -29.06 -29.51
N LEU A 11 -9.91 -29.18 -28.18
CA LEU A 11 -8.97 -28.54 -27.26
C LEU A 11 -7.61 -29.25 -27.37
N LEU A 12 -6.63 -28.59 -28.01
CA LEU A 12 -5.24 -29.01 -27.94
C LEU A 12 -4.68 -28.65 -26.56
N ASN A 13 -4.66 -29.66 -25.67
CA ASN A 13 -3.90 -29.64 -24.44
C ASN A 13 -2.40 -29.75 -24.79
N GLN A 14 -1.73 -28.63 -25.01
CA GLN A 14 -0.28 -28.59 -25.19
C GLN A 14 0.37 -28.57 -23.81
N ALA A 15 0.74 -29.75 -23.31
CA ALA A 15 1.53 -29.88 -22.09
C ALA A 15 2.93 -29.29 -22.33
N SER A 16 3.18 -28.09 -21.78
CA SER A 16 4.48 -27.44 -21.78
C SER A 16 5.42 -28.17 -20.80
N THR A 17 6.20 -29.12 -21.29
CA THR A 17 7.35 -29.69 -20.56
C THR A 17 8.42 -28.61 -20.38
N ARG A 18 8.42 -27.92 -19.24
CA ARG A 18 9.53 -27.04 -18.84
C ARG A 18 10.73 -27.89 -18.45
N GLN A 19 11.67 -28.09 -19.38
CA GLN A 19 13.01 -28.59 -19.06
C GLN A 19 13.78 -27.47 -18.36
N ALA A 20 14.05 -27.63 -17.06
CA ALA A 20 14.90 -26.72 -16.31
C ALA A 20 16.37 -27.05 -16.61
N ILE A 21 16.97 -26.33 -17.55
CA ILE A 21 18.40 -26.37 -17.81
C ILE A 21 19.10 -25.64 -16.66
N ARG A 22 19.87 -26.38 -15.85
CA ARG A 22 20.76 -25.78 -14.85
C ARG A 22 21.98 -25.20 -15.57
N SER A 23 22.00 -23.88 -15.72
CA SER A 23 23.15 -23.12 -16.20
C SER A 23 24.07 -22.81 -15.01
N TYR A 24 25.36 -23.15 -15.15
CA TYR A 24 26.40 -22.81 -14.17
C TYR A 24 26.82 -21.35 -14.36
N ALA A 25 26.90 -20.62 -13.25
CA ALA A 25 27.27 -19.22 -13.21
C ALA A 25 28.78 -19.02 -13.42
N SER A 26 29.22 -18.93 -14.68
CA SER A 26 30.51 -18.34 -15.03
C SER A 26 30.47 -17.81 -16.47
N GLU A 27 29.57 -16.87 -16.72
CA GLU A 27 29.65 -16.03 -17.92
C GLU A 27 29.53 -14.58 -17.46
N SER A 28 30.63 -13.84 -17.60
CA SER A 28 30.68 -12.41 -17.35
C SER A 28 29.75 -11.72 -18.35
N LYS A 29 28.55 -11.35 -17.89
CA LYS A 29 27.52 -10.63 -18.68
C LYS A 29 27.94 -9.25 -19.23
N GLN A 30 29.23 -8.92 -19.18
CA GLN A 30 29.79 -7.64 -19.65
C GLN A 30 30.56 -7.78 -20.97
N ALA A 31 30.93 -8.99 -21.41
CA ALA A 31 31.74 -9.14 -22.63
C ALA A 31 30.92 -9.19 -23.95
N ALA A 32 29.59 -9.33 -23.88
CA ALA A 32 28.72 -9.50 -25.06
C ALA A 32 27.49 -8.56 -25.07
N GLN A 33 27.48 -7.48 -24.28
CA GLN A 33 26.42 -6.47 -24.35
C GLN A 33 26.79 -5.38 -25.37
N SER A 34 26.26 -5.50 -26.58
CA SER A 34 26.15 -4.38 -27.51
C SER A 34 25.13 -3.40 -26.95
N PHE A 35 25.59 -2.29 -26.38
CA PHE A 35 24.72 -1.17 -26.05
C PHE A 35 24.39 -0.44 -27.35
N PRO A 36 23.11 -0.30 -27.72
CA PRO A 36 22.74 0.48 -28.89
C PRO A 36 23.20 1.93 -28.67
N GLU A 37 23.87 2.51 -29.66
CA GLU A 37 24.31 3.91 -29.59
C GLU A 37 23.10 4.83 -29.38
N GLU A 38 23.05 5.50 -28.23
CA GLU A 38 21.95 6.41 -27.90
C GLU A 38 22.03 7.68 -28.74
N SER A 39 21.38 7.66 -29.89
CA SER A 39 21.20 8.84 -30.74
C SER A 39 19.96 9.63 -30.33
N PHE A 40 19.97 10.95 -30.55
CA PHE A 40 18.83 11.85 -30.32
C PHE A 40 17.58 11.48 -31.14
N GLY A 41 17.70 10.57 -32.12
CA GLY A 41 16.57 9.99 -32.86
C GLY A 41 15.96 8.73 -32.21
N GLY A 42 16.51 8.26 -31.10
CA GLY A 42 16.05 7.07 -30.39
C GLY A 42 14.64 7.22 -29.82
N ASN A 43 13.98 6.10 -29.53
CA ASN A 43 12.61 6.08 -29.01
C ASN A 43 12.45 6.88 -27.71
N ALA A 44 13.48 6.92 -26.85
CA ALA A 44 13.46 7.71 -25.62
C ALA A 44 13.38 9.22 -25.90
N TRP A 45 14.21 9.73 -26.80
CA TRP A 45 14.23 11.15 -27.18
C TRP A 45 12.99 11.57 -27.96
N ARG A 46 12.50 10.71 -28.87
CA ARG A 46 11.24 10.95 -29.58
C ARG A 46 10.05 11.02 -28.63
N ASN A 47 9.94 10.05 -27.72
CA ASN A 47 8.84 10.04 -26.74
C ASN A 47 8.96 11.22 -25.76
N GLY A 48 10.18 11.60 -25.38
CA GLY A 48 10.44 12.79 -24.56
C GLY A 48 10.04 14.09 -25.26
N ALA A 49 10.40 14.26 -26.53
CA ALA A 49 10.01 15.42 -27.34
C ALA A 49 8.49 15.49 -27.51
N ILE A 50 7.83 14.36 -27.78
CA ILE A 50 6.36 14.28 -27.86
C ILE A 50 5.74 14.66 -26.51
N ALA A 51 6.28 14.18 -25.39
CA ALA A 51 5.78 14.53 -24.07
C ALA A 51 5.91 16.02 -23.77
N ILE A 52 7.02 16.65 -24.15
CA ILE A 52 7.22 18.09 -24.00
C ILE A 52 6.22 18.88 -24.85
N VAL A 53 6.06 18.51 -26.13
CA VAL A 53 5.10 19.16 -27.03
C VAL A 53 3.67 18.99 -26.52
N ALA A 54 3.30 17.78 -26.09
CA ALA A 54 2.00 17.50 -25.50
C ALA A 54 1.77 18.34 -24.23
N GLY A 55 2.78 18.49 -23.37
CA GLY A 55 2.72 19.36 -22.19
C GLY A 55 2.51 20.84 -22.54
N LEU A 56 3.19 21.35 -23.56
CA LEU A 56 3.02 22.73 -24.03
C LEU A 56 1.65 22.98 -24.66
N VAL A 57 1.16 22.04 -25.46
CA VAL A 57 -0.19 22.10 -26.04
C VAL A 57 -1.24 22.08 -24.92
N TRP A 58 -1.08 21.17 -23.95
CA TRP A 58 -1.95 21.10 -22.78
C TRP A 58 -1.95 22.41 -21.99
N TYR A 59 -0.77 22.96 -21.67
CA TYR A 59 -0.65 24.23 -20.96
C TYR A 59 -1.36 25.39 -21.68
N ARG A 60 -1.22 25.48 -23.01
CA ARG A 60 -1.89 26.52 -23.80
C ARG A 60 -3.41 26.35 -23.84
N VAL A 61 -3.90 25.12 -23.93
CA VAL A 61 -5.33 24.81 -23.88
C VAL A 61 -5.89 25.12 -22.50
N ASP A 62 -5.19 24.73 -21.44
CA ASP A 62 -5.55 25.01 -20.05
C ASP A 62 -5.64 26.52 -19.78
N GLN A 63 -4.66 27.30 -20.25
CA GLN A 63 -4.68 28.76 -20.17
C GLN A 63 -5.85 29.39 -20.94
N HIS A 64 -6.17 28.88 -22.14
CA HIS A 64 -7.26 29.41 -22.96
C HIS A 64 -8.63 29.12 -22.34
N ILE A 65 -8.79 27.98 -21.68
CA ILE A 65 -10.06 27.59 -21.03
C ILE A 65 -10.22 28.33 -19.70
N THR A 66 -9.14 28.49 -18.93
CA THR A 66 -9.17 29.07 -17.58
C THR A 66 -9.18 30.61 -17.58
N HIS A 67 -8.88 31.25 -18.72
CA HIS A 67 -8.86 32.72 -18.84
C HIS A 67 -10.22 33.40 -18.58
N SER A 68 -11.32 32.65 -18.67
CA SER A 68 -12.69 33.16 -18.49
C SER A 68 -13.13 33.29 -17.02
N GLY A 69 -12.25 33.01 -16.05
CA GLY A 69 -12.43 33.36 -14.63
C GLY A 69 -13.48 32.56 -13.84
N ASP A 70 -14.55 32.09 -14.47
CA ASP A 70 -15.70 31.47 -13.80
C ASP A 70 -15.98 30.01 -14.22
N GLU A 71 -15.36 29.51 -15.28
CA GLU A 71 -15.64 28.18 -15.80
C GLU A 71 -14.62 27.15 -15.27
N LYS A 72 -15.09 26.23 -14.42
CA LYS A 72 -14.31 25.05 -14.01
C LYS A 72 -13.79 24.31 -15.24
N HIS A 73 -12.51 23.93 -15.24
CA HIS A 73 -11.91 23.14 -16.32
C HIS A 73 -12.77 21.89 -16.62
N PRO A 74 -13.01 21.53 -17.90
CA PRO A 74 -13.91 20.44 -18.28
C PRO A 74 -13.53 19.09 -17.64
N PHE A 75 -12.24 18.86 -17.41
CA PHE A 75 -11.77 17.69 -16.67
C PHE A 75 -12.23 17.71 -15.21
N THR A 76 -12.14 18.85 -14.53
CA THR A 76 -12.64 19.04 -13.16
C THR A 76 -14.15 18.84 -13.10
N ARG A 77 -14.89 19.36 -14.08
CA ARG A 77 -16.35 19.14 -14.19
C ARG A 77 -16.70 17.67 -14.41
N TRP A 78 -15.92 16.94 -15.20
CA TRP A 78 -16.10 15.51 -15.40
C TRP A 78 -15.84 14.71 -14.12
N ILE A 79 -14.79 15.07 -13.38
CA ILE A 79 -14.51 14.49 -12.06
C ILE A 79 -15.66 14.77 -11.09
N GLU A 80 -16.11 16.03 -11.01
CA GLU A 80 -17.20 16.45 -10.14
C GLU A 80 -18.50 15.71 -10.45
N TYR A 81 -18.82 15.49 -11.73
CA TYR A 81 -19.98 14.72 -12.15
C TYR A 81 -19.94 13.26 -11.67
N ARG A 82 -18.75 12.66 -11.56
CA ARG A 82 -18.59 11.27 -11.11
C ARG A 82 -18.46 11.14 -9.59
N MET A 83 -18.12 12.24 -8.90
CA MET A 83 -18.00 12.28 -7.45
C MET A 83 -19.37 12.43 -6.77
N THR A 84 -19.42 12.08 -5.48
CA THR A 84 -20.59 12.38 -4.65
C THR A 84 -20.71 13.90 -4.46
N SER A 85 -21.94 14.41 -4.55
CA SER A 85 -22.21 15.82 -4.32
C SER A 85 -21.81 16.24 -2.91
N ALA A 86 -21.32 17.47 -2.76
CA ALA A 86 -20.92 18.02 -1.46
C ALA A 86 -22.03 17.89 -0.41
N GLU A 87 -23.28 18.20 -0.78
CA GLU A 87 -24.46 18.09 0.09
C GLU A 87 -24.65 16.68 0.67
N LYS A 88 -24.42 15.63 -0.12
CA LYS A 88 -24.55 14.23 0.36
C LYS A 88 -23.41 13.84 1.30
N ASN A 89 -22.21 14.37 1.06
CA ASN A 89 -21.08 14.17 1.95
C ASN A 89 -21.32 14.92 3.27
N ASP A 90 -21.89 16.12 3.22
CA ASP A 90 -22.24 16.89 4.42
C ASP A 90 -23.32 16.19 5.24
N GLU A 91 -24.38 15.67 4.61
CA GLU A 91 -25.40 14.86 5.27
C GLU A 91 -24.77 13.61 5.93
N PHE A 92 -23.91 12.90 5.21
CA PHE A 92 -23.22 11.72 5.74
C PHE A 92 -22.27 12.06 6.91
N ASN A 93 -21.58 13.20 6.83
CA ASN A 93 -20.72 13.69 7.90
C ASN A 93 -21.54 14.09 9.12
N GLN A 94 -22.66 14.77 8.95
CA GLN A 94 -23.58 15.11 10.04
C GLN A 94 -24.14 13.87 10.73
N ALA A 95 -24.58 12.86 9.96
CA ALA A 95 -25.05 11.59 10.51
C ALA A 95 -23.95 10.89 11.33
N LYS A 96 -22.70 10.92 10.85
CA LYS A 96 -21.55 10.37 11.58
C LYS A 96 -21.26 11.14 12.87
N LEU A 97 -21.29 12.47 12.82
CA LEU A 97 -21.10 13.32 14.00
C LEU A 97 -22.15 13.00 15.06
N ALA A 98 -23.43 12.91 14.68
CA ALA A 98 -24.51 12.53 15.59
C ALA A 98 -24.31 11.13 16.19
N SER A 99 -23.88 10.16 15.38
CA SER A 99 -23.59 8.80 15.89
C SER A 99 -22.41 8.76 16.86
N ALA A 100 -21.39 9.59 16.62
CA ALA A 100 -20.21 9.68 17.47
C ALA A 100 -20.54 10.37 18.80
N GLU A 101 -21.39 11.40 18.77
CA GLU A 101 -21.94 12.06 19.96
C GLU A 101 -22.72 11.07 20.82
N ALA A 102 -23.69 10.35 20.23
CA ALA A 102 -24.46 9.33 20.95
C ALA A 102 -23.57 8.23 21.57
N ALA A 103 -22.53 7.79 20.84
CA ALA A 103 -21.58 6.82 21.37
C ALA A 103 -20.72 7.38 22.52
N ALA A 104 -20.36 8.67 22.46
CA ALA A 104 -19.61 9.34 23.51
C ALA A 104 -20.45 9.53 24.79
N GLU A 105 -21.71 9.94 24.65
CA GLU A 105 -22.66 10.05 25.76
C GLU A 105 -22.87 8.70 26.44
N TYR A 106 -23.11 7.65 25.66
CA TYR A 106 -23.27 6.30 26.20
C TYR A 106 -22.03 5.84 26.94
N LYS A 107 -20.84 6.12 26.40
CA LYS A 107 -19.57 5.78 27.06
C LYS A 107 -19.43 6.51 28.41
N LEU A 108 -19.77 7.80 28.47
CA LEU A 108 -19.72 8.58 29.71
C LEU A 108 -20.69 8.02 30.75
N PHE A 109 -21.93 7.71 30.33
CA PHE A 109 -22.92 7.06 31.20
C PHE A 109 -22.41 5.73 31.76
N VAL A 110 -21.79 4.89 30.93
CA VAL A 110 -21.21 3.62 31.37
C VAL A 110 -20.03 3.85 32.32
N GLN A 111 -19.19 4.85 32.07
CA GLN A 111 -18.07 5.18 32.96
C GLN A 111 -18.54 5.65 34.33
N ASP A 112 -19.58 6.49 34.39
CA ASP A 112 -20.17 6.95 35.65
C ASP A 112 -20.86 5.81 36.41
N ALA A 113 -21.50 4.89 35.68
CA ALA A 113 -22.14 3.72 36.27
C ALA A 113 -21.15 2.64 36.75
N GLN A 114 -19.97 2.56 36.12
CA GLN A 114 -18.95 1.56 36.48
C GLN A 114 -18.16 1.99 37.71
N ARG A 115 -18.27 1.20 38.78
CA ARG A 115 -17.37 1.33 39.93
C ARG A 115 -15.92 1.08 39.50
N ALA A 116 -14.99 1.93 39.97
CA ALA A 116 -13.56 1.77 39.69
C ALA A 116 -13.10 0.32 39.96
N PRO A 117 -12.41 -0.33 39.00
CA PRO A 117 -11.99 -1.72 39.15
C PRO A 117 -11.00 -1.84 40.31
N ILE A 118 -11.37 -2.64 41.31
CA ILE A 118 -10.51 -2.92 42.46
C ILE A 118 -9.57 -4.06 42.07
N TYR A 119 -8.33 -3.72 41.72
CA TYR A 119 -7.29 -4.72 41.50
C TYR A 119 -6.82 -5.28 42.85
N ARG A 120 -7.19 -6.52 43.14
CA ARG A 120 -6.65 -7.24 44.29
C ARG A 120 -5.35 -7.91 43.86
N MET A 121 -4.24 -7.56 44.51
CA MET A 121 -2.97 -8.22 44.26
C MET A 121 -3.05 -9.66 44.74
N ARG A 122 -2.86 -10.62 43.83
CA ARG A 122 -2.84 -12.05 44.16
C ARG A 122 -1.60 -12.45 44.98
N TYR A 123 -0.47 -11.78 44.72
CA TYR A 123 0.81 -12.05 45.37
C TYR A 123 1.44 -10.74 45.85
N PRO A 124 1.06 -10.22 47.03
CA PRO A 124 1.67 -9.01 47.59
C PRO A 124 3.17 -9.18 47.86
N GLU A 125 3.58 -10.42 48.17
CA GLU A 125 4.97 -10.83 48.36
C GLU A 125 5.86 -10.68 47.12
N ALA A 126 5.30 -10.49 45.93
CA ALA A 126 6.08 -10.27 44.71
C ALA A 126 6.91 -8.97 44.79
N PHE A 127 6.45 -7.98 45.55
CA PHE A 127 7.22 -6.77 45.83
C PHE A 127 8.48 -7.05 46.64
N GLU A 128 8.50 -8.07 47.50
CA GLU A 128 9.69 -8.39 48.29
C GLU A 128 10.70 -9.23 47.50
N ARG A 129 10.25 -9.94 46.45
CA ARG A 129 11.09 -10.79 45.60
C ARG A 129 11.77 -10.04 44.45
N HIS A 130 11.50 -8.75 44.30
CA HIS A 130 12.17 -7.97 43.25
C HIS A 130 13.68 -7.89 43.54
N SER A 131 14.49 -7.94 42.48
CA SER A 131 15.92 -7.64 42.61
C SER A 131 16.06 -6.21 43.11
N ALA A 132 16.90 -5.97 44.12
CA ALA A 132 17.20 -4.63 44.63
C ALA A 132 17.72 -3.65 43.54
N ARG A 133 18.15 -4.18 42.39
CA ARG A 133 18.62 -3.40 41.23
C ARG A 133 17.61 -3.34 40.09
N GLY A 134 16.37 -3.81 40.29
CA GLY A 134 15.32 -3.81 39.27
C GLY A 134 15.61 -4.72 38.07
N LEU A 135 16.49 -5.71 38.23
CA LEU A 135 16.82 -6.64 37.15
C LEU A 135 15.62 -7.55 36.87
N THR A 136 15.20 -7.58 35.61
CA THR A 136 14.12 -8.48 35.17
C THR A 136 14.67 -9.90 35.13
N ALA A 137 13.91 -10.87 35.65
CA ALA A 137 14.33 -12.27 35.61
C ALA A 137 14.59 -12.70 34.15
N GLY A 138 15.75 -13.30 33.88
CA GLY A 138 16.15 -13.77 32.55
C GLY A 138 16.89 -12.77 31.67
N THR A 139 17.13 -11.53 32.09
CA THR A 139 17.96 -10.58 31.31
C THR A 139 19.46 -10.81 31.46
N GLN A 140 19.88 -11.45 32.55
CA GLN A 140 21.27 -11.75 32.81
C GLN A 140 21.47 -13.27 32.90
N VAL A 141 22.43 -13.76 32.12
CA VAL A 141 22.90 -15.15 32.18
C VAL A 141 24.12 -15.16 33.10
N ASP A 142 24.18 -16.14 34.00
CA ASP A 142 25.37 -16.36 34.82
C ASP A 142 26.50 -16.91 33.94
N LEU A 143 27.58 -16.15 33.81
CA LEU A 143 28.77 -16.50 33.03
C LEU A 143 29.98 -16.81 33.93
N THR A 144 29.75 -17.01 35.23
CA THR A 144 30.85 -17.15 36.22
C THR A 144 31.76 -18.36 35.92
N ASP A 145 31.25 -19.40 35.25
CA ASP A 145 31.99 -20.61 34.88
C ASP A 145 32.31 -20.71 33.37
N LEU A 146 32.33 -19.58 32.65
CA LEU A 146 32.61 -19.60 31.21
C LEU A 146 34.12 -19.78 30.94
N LYS A 147 34.52 -21.01 30.59
CA LYS A 147 35.88 -21.31 30.15
C LYS A 147 36.05 -21.03 28.64
N VAL A 148 36.70 -19.91 28.31
CA VAL A 148 37.05 -19.56 26.92
C VAL A 148 38.41 -20.15 26.56
N THR A 149 38.47 -20.96 25.51
CA THR A 149 39.73 -21.43 24.91
C THR A 149 40.18 -20.45 23.83
N SER A 150 41.37 -19.88 23.99
CA SER A 150 42.05 -19.11 22.94
C SER A 150 42.85 -20.04 22.03
N ASP A 151 42.82 -19.76 20.73
CA ASP A 151 43.63 -20.40 19.68
C ASP A 151 45.13 -20.07 19.82
#